data_AF-A0A8W8KG60-F1
#
_entry.id   AF-A0A8W8KG60-F1
#
_cell.length_a   1.000
_cell.length_b   1.000
_cell.length_c   1.000
_cell.angle_alpha   90.00
_cell.angle_beta   90.00
_cell.angle_gamma   90.00
#
_symmetry.space_group_name_H-M   'P 1'
#
loop_
_entity.id
_entity.type
_entity.pdbx_description
1 polymer ?
#
loop_
_entity_poly.entity_id
_entity_poly.type
_entity_poly.pdbx_seq_one_letter_code
_entity_poly.pdbx_strand_id
1 'polypeptide(L)'
;MSMLSVPAIFYRPKGREEDSDNAREKFQVPESDHLTFLNVYQQWKRNGYSATWCNEHFIHIKAMRKVREVRQQLKEIMDQQKMELVSCGNEWDIIRKCICSAYFHQAARLKGIGEYVNVRTGMPCHLHPTSSLYGMGYNPDYIVYHELVMTVKEYMQCVTAVDGHWLAELGPMFYSIKDSTKSRQERKKIAEDEKSAMEDEMKRATDLIRARKEEQEKKEAAYIKRREIATPGRSEPSTPRRTPAKFGI
;
A
#
# COMPACT_ATOMS: atom_id res chain seq x y z
N MET A 1 14.76 -1.02 -0.74
CA MET A 1 14.61 -2.31 -0.03
C MET A 1 15.87 -2.70 0.73
N SER A 2 16.94 -3.20 0.11
CA SER A 2 18.12 -3.73 0.86
C SER A 2 18.81 -2.74 1.80
N MET A 3 18.82 -1.44 1.47
CA MET A 3 19.38 -0.38 2.33
C MET A 3 18.58 -0.16 3.63
N LEU A 4 17.28 -0.46 3.62
CA LEU A 4 16.38 -0.28 4.77
C LEU A 4 16.38 -1.50 5.70
N SER A 5 16.74 -2.67 5.16
CA SER A 5 16.76 -3.94 5.93
C SER A 5 17.98 -4.09 6.85
N VAL A 6 18.90 -3.13 6.82
CA VAL A 6 20.17 -3.16 7.57
C VAL A 6 20.16 -1.99 8.56
N PRO A 7 20.77 -2.14 9.75
CA PRO A 7 20.91 -1.03 10.69
C PRO A 7 21.55 0.21 10.05
N ALA A 8 21.35 1.36 10.70
CA ALA A 8 21.81 2.67 10.23
C ALA A 8 23.21 2.62 9.61
N ILE A 9 23.31 3.04 8.34
CA ILE A 9 24.56 2.96 7.57
C ILE A 9 25.55 4.07 7.94
N PHE A 10 25.05 5.20 8.43
CA PHE A 10 25.86 6.36 8.82
C PHE A 10 26.19 6.28 10.30
N TYR A 11 27.40 6.69 10.66
CA TYR A 11 27.79 6.81 12.07
C TYR A 11 28.32 8.20 12.36
N ARG A 12 27.99 8.72 13.54
CA ARG A 12 28.35 10.06 13.99
C ARG A 12 29.30 9.96 15.20
N PRO A 13 30.62 9.95 14.99
CA PRO A 13 31.58 9.79 16.08
C PRO A 13 31.66 11.06 16.94
N LYS A 14 31.68 10.89 18.27
CA LYS A 14 31.84 12.00 19.20
C LYS A 14 33.16 12.74 18.93
N GLY A 15 33.09 14.06 18.76
CA GLY A 15 34.25 14.92 18.47
C GLY A 15 34.55 15.13 16.98
N ARG A 16 33.88 14.42 16.07
CA ARG A 16 33.92 14.70 14.61
C ARG A 16 32.51 14.69 14.01
N GLU A 17 31.56 15.22 14.77
CA GLU A 17 30.16 15.23 14.39
C GLU A 17 29.91 16.12 13.17
N GLU A 18 30.56 17.28 13.13
CA GLU A 18 30.47 18.23 12.02
C GLU A 18 31.03 17.65 10.72
N ASP A 19 32.19 16.99 10.76
CA ASP A 19 32.78 16.30 9.60
C ASP A 19 31.83 15.23 9.04
N SER A 20 31.19 14.47 9.94
CA SER A 20 30.23 13.43 9.58
C SER A 20 28.96 14.01 8.95
N ASP A 21 28.45 15.11 9.49
CA ASP A 21 27.25 15.76 8.97
C ASP A 21 27.56 16.40 7.59
N ASN A 22 28.72 17.05 7.43
CA ASN A 22 29.21 17.60 6.16
C ASN A 22 29.42 16.52 5.09
N ALA A 23 29.94 15.35 5.46
CA ALA A 23 30.06 14.22 4.55
C ALA A 23 28.68 13.69 4.13
N ARG A 24 27.73 13.62 5.07
CA ARG A 24 26.35 13.17 4.80
C ARG A 24 25.61 14.11 3.87
N GLU A 25 25.74 15.42 4.06
CA GLU A 25 25.07 16.45 3.26
C GLU A 25 25.33 16.28 1.75
N LYS A 26 26.56 15.91 1.37
CA LYS A 26 26.93 15.65 -0.04
C LYS A 26 26.15 14.52 -0.70
N PHE A 27 25.54 13.63 0.08
CA PHE A 27 24.72 12.53 -0.42
C PHE A 27 23.24 12.82 -0.42
N GLN A 28 22.80 13.83 0.34
CA GLN A 28 21.40 14.10 0.58
C GLN A 28 20.69 14.49 -0.73
N VAL A 29 19.57 13.83 -0.96
CA VAL A 29 18.63 14.18 -2.02
C VAL A 29 17.47 14.88 -1.34
N PRO A 30 17.24 16.19 -1.59
CA PRO A 30 16.26 17.01 -0.86
C PRO A 30 14.84 16.42 -0.82
N GLU A 31 14.48 15.63 -1.82
CA GLU A 31 13.14 15.08 -1.99
C GLU A 31 12.94 13.74 -1.28
N SER A 32 14.02 13.02 -0.92
CA SER A 32 13.92 11.63 -0.48
C SER A 32 15.17 11.09 0.24
N ASP A 33 14.95 10.62 1.47
CA ASP A 33 15.93 9.81 2.21
C ASP A 33 16.20 8.46 1.52
N HIS A 34 15.17 7.87 0.91
CA HIS A 34 15.32 6.62 0.17
C HIS A 34 16.25 6.78 -1.03
N LEU A 35 16.15 7.90 -1.75
CA LEU A 35 17.05 8.24 -2.84
C LEU A 35 18.45 8.60 -2.34
N THR A 36 18.56 9.22 -1.16
CA THR A 36 19.85 9.45 -0.49
C THR A 36 20.58 8.13 -0.27
N PHE A 37 19.91 7.09 0.25
CA PHE A 37 20.52 5.76 0.39
C PHE A 37 20.91 5.13 -0.94
N LEU A 38 20.10 5.31 -1.98
CA LEU A 38 20.44 4.84 -3.32
C LEU A 38 21.69 5.54 -3.86
N ASN A 39 21.79 6.86 -3.67
CA ASN A 39 22.96 7.66 -4.07
C ASN A 39 24.23 7.16 -3.37
N VAL A 40 24.19 6.96 -2.04
CA VAL A 40 25.30 6.39 -1.27
C VAL A 40 25.74 5.04 -1.82
N TYR A 41 24.79 4.12 -2.06
CA TYR A 41 25.11 2.81 -2.60
C TYR A 41 25.73 2.87 -4.00
N GLN A 42 25.21 3.75 -4.86
CA GLN A 42 25.77 3.95 -6.20
C GLN A 42 27.19 4.50 -6.16
N GLN A 43 27.46 5.50 -5.31
CA GLN A 43 28.80 6.06 -5.16
C GLN A 43 29.79 5.04 -4.58
N TRP A 44 29.36 4.26 -3.58
CA TRP A 44 30.18 3.17 -3.05
C TRP A 44 30.52 2.12 -4.11
N LYS A 45 29.54 1.75 -4.94
CA LYS A 45 29.73 0.83 -6.07
C LYS A 45 30.71 1.39 -7.11
N ARG A 46 30.61 2.68 -7.46
CA ARG A 46 31.53 3.35 -8.40
C ARG A 46 32.97 3.38 -7.87
N ASN A 47 33.14 3.52 -6.55
CA ASN A 47 34.42 3.46 -5.86
C ASN A 47 34.88 2.02 -5.54
N GLY A 48 34.44 1.04 -6.34
CA GLY A 48 34.92 -0.35 -6.24
C GLY A 48 34.58 -1.06 -4.93
N TYR A 49 33.52 -0.65 -4.23
CA TYR A 49 33.15 -1.17 -2.91
C TYR A 49 34.24 -0.97 -1.84
N SER A 50 35.02 0.12 -1.96
CA SER A 50 36.15 0.39 -1.08
C SER A 50 35.74 0.59 0.38
N ALA A 51 36.52 0.01 1.30
CA ALA A 51 36.40 0.24 2.73
C ALA A 51 36.99 1.61 3.15
N THR A 52 38.03 2.09 2.46
CA THR A 52 38.62 3.41 2.75
C THR A 52 37.63 4.51 2.45
N TRP A 53 36.94 4.42 1.30
CA TRP A 53 35.88 5.35 0.91
C TRP A 53 34.75 5.40 1.95
N CYS A 54 34.33 4.24 2.48
CA CYS A 54 33.33 4.21 3.56
C CYS A 54 33.81 4.93 4.82
N ASN A 55 35.07 4.75 5.23
CA ASN A 55 35.61 5.41 6.41
C ASN A 55 35.72 6.92 6.24
N GLU A 56 36.13 7.39 5.06
CA GLU A 56 36.21 8.82 4.72
C GLU A 56 34.85 9.53 4.76
N HIS A 57 33.78 8.78 4.45
CA HIS A 57 32.41 9.32 4.39
C HIS A 57 31.55 8.92 5.60
N PHE A 58 32.16 8.42 6.68
CA PHE A 58 31.47 8.04 7.91
C PHE A 58 30.34 7.00 7.71
N ILE A 59 30.60 6.03 6.84
CA ILE A 59 29.70 4.92 6.52
C ILE A 59 30.23 3.61 7.10
N HIS A 60 29.35 2.83 7.72
CA HIS A 60 29.66 1.51 8.23
C HIS A 60 29.86 0.49 7.09
N ILE A 61 31.12 0.13 6.82
CA ILE A 61 31.46 -0.88 5.79
C ILE A 61 30.78 -2.24 6.04
N LYS A 62 30.63 -2.66 7.30
CA LYS A 62 29.94 -3.92 7.65
C LYS A 62 28.47 -3.88 7.24
N ALA A 63 27.79 -2.75 7.47
CA ALA A 63 26.41 -2.54 7.03
C ALA A 63 26.32 -2.57 5.49
N MET A 64 27.21 -1.86 4.78
CA MET A 64 27.21 -1.81 3.32
C MET A 64 27.47 -3.18 2.67
N ARG A 65 28.37 -4.00 3.26
CA ARG A 65 28.56 -5.39 2.83
C ARG A 65 27.27 -6.19 2.98
N LYS A 66 26.58 -6.04 4.12
CA LYS A 66 25.30 -6.74 4.34
C LYS A 66 24.22 -6.31 3.36
N VAL A 67 24.11 -5.01 3.06
CA VAL A 67 23.21 -4.49 2.02
C VAL A 67 23.47 -5.19 0.68
N ARG A 68 24.75 -5.32 0.28
CA ARG A 68 25.11 -5.97 -0.98
C ARG A 68 24.72 -7.44 -1.01
N GLU A 69 24.93 -8.17 0.08
CA GLU A 69 24.47 -9.57 0.21
C GLU A 69 22.95 -9.67 0.07
N VAL A 70 22.19 -8.85 0.81
CA VAL A 70 20.72 -8.85 0.75
C VAL A 70 20.23 -8.50 -0.64
N ARG A 71 20.86 -7.51 -1.32
CA ARG A 71 20.52 -7.16 -2.70
C ARG A 71 20.77 -8.33 -3.65
N GLN A 72 21.87 -9.05 -3.48
CA GLN A 72 22.22 -10.19 -4.32
C GLN A 72 21.21 -11.34 -4.15
N GLN A 73 20.81 -11.63 -2.91
CA GLN A 73 19.77 -12.62 -2.61
C GLN A 73 18.41 -12.25 -3.23
N LEU A 74 18.00 -10.98 -3.11
CA LEU A 74 16.76 -10.52 -3.75
C LEU A 74 16.82 -10.65 -5.28
N LYS A 75 17.99 -10.36 -5.87
CA LYS A 75 18.20 -10.53 -7.31
C LYS A 75 18.04 -11.98 -7.74
N GLU A 76 18.65 -12.91 -7.01
CA GLU A 76 18.56 -14.35 -7.28
C GLU A 76 17.12 -14.87 -7.18
N ILE A 77 16.37 -14.40 -6.19
CA ILE A 77 14.94 -14.75 -6.05
C ILE A 77 14.14 -14.21 -7.25
N MET A 78 14.38 -12.97 -7.68
CA MET A 78 13.70 -12.40 -8.85
C MET A 78 14.01 -13.19 -10.14
N ASP A 79 15.28 -13.57 -10.33
CA ASP A 79 15.71 -14.40 -11.46
C ASP A 79 15.02 -15.79 -11.42
N GLN A 80 14.92 -16.41 -10.25
CA GLN A 80 14.19 -17.68 -10.05
C GLN A 80 12.70 -17.56 -10.35
N GLN A 81 12.07 -16.44 -9.99
CA GLN A 81 10.66 -16.15 -10.29
C GLN A 81 10.43 -15.64 -11.71
N LYS A 82 11.47 -15.59 -12.56
CA LYS A 82 11.43 -15.09 -13.94
C LYS A 82 10.89 -13.65 -14.03
N MET A 83 11.19 -12.83 -13.02
CA MET A 83 10.85 -11.41 -13.02
C MET A 83 11.97 -10.61 -13.70
N GLU A 84 11.64 -9.82 -14.71
CA GLU A 84 12.63 -9.01 -15.41
C GLU A 84 13.13 -7.85 -14.54
N LEU A 85 14.46 -7.71 -14.46
CA LEU A 85 15.13 -6.63 -13.74
C LEU A 85 15.31 -5.41 -14.64
N VAL A 86 14.31 -4.53 -14.65
CA VAL A 86 14.36 -3.26 -15.40
C VAL A 86 14.80 -2.12 -14.49
N SER A 87 15.62 -1.21 -15.01
CA SER A 87 16.02 0.03 -14.33
C SER A 87 15.30 1.22 -14.95
N CYS A 88 14.75 2.09 -14.12
CA CYS A 88 14.09 3.34 -14.52
C CYS A 88 15.04 4.48 -14.90
N GLY A 89 16.34 4.20 -15.09
CA GLY A 89 17.33 5.21 -15.46
C GLY A 89 17.37 6.40 -14.48
N ASN A 90 17.06 7.59 -14.99
CA ASN A 90 17.09 8.86 -14.24
C ASN A 90 15.68 9.33 -13.82
N GLU A 91 14.64 8.52 -13.99
CA GLU A 91 13.28 8.87 -13.61
C GLU A 91 13.03 8.55 -12.13
N TRP A 92 13.47 9.47 -11.25
CA TRP A 92 13.37 9.32 -9.80
C TRP A 92 11.92 9.22 -9.30
N ASP A 93 10.97 9.82 -10.01
CA ASP A 93 9.55 9.77 -9.67
C ASP A 93 8.97 8.36 -9.78
N ILE A 94 9.47 7.51 -10.68
CA ILE A 94 9.05 6.11 -10.75
C ILE A 94 9.44 5.38 -9.46
N ILE A 95 10.63 5.67 -8.92
CA ILE A 95 11.09 5.10 -7.64
C ILE A 95 10.23 5.63 -6.49
N ARG A 96 9.94 6.93 -6.47
CA ARG A 96 9.08 7.55 -5.43
C ARG A 96 7.65 6.99 -5.47
N LYS A 97 7.06 6.83 -6.65
CA LYS A 97 5.76 6.16 -6.85
C LYS A 97 5.79 4.70 -6.35
N CYS A 98 6.85 3.97 -6.66
CA CYS A 98 7.02 2.60 -6.17
C CYS A 98 7.07 2.54 -4.63
N ILE A 99 7.85 3.43 -3.99
CA ILE A 99 7.89 3.57 -2.53
C ILE A 99 6.50 3.93 -1.98
N CYS A 100 5.80 4.86 -2.64
CA CYS A 100 4.43 5.25 -2.29
C CYS A 100 3.49 4.03 -2.31
N SER A 101 3.58 3.15 -3.32
CA SER A 101 2.75 1.94 -3.41
C SER A 101 3.01 0.92 -2.30
N ALA A 102 4.21 0.89 -1.74
CA ALA A 102 4.54 0.01 -0.61
C ALA A 102 4.11 0.62 0.73
N TYR A 103 4.31 1.93 0.89
CA TYR A 103 4.14 2.65 2.15
C TYR A 103 2.93 3.60 2.15
N PHE A 104 1.94 3.40 1.26
CA PHE A 104 0.79 4.30 1.17
C PHE A 104 0.07 4.44 2.51
N HIS A 105 0.05 3.38 3.33
CA HIS A 105 -0.60 3.39 4.64
C HIS A 105 0.15 4.23 5.69
N GLN A 106 1.43 4.52 5.46
CA GLN A 106 2.34 5.33 6.28
C GLN A 106 2.55 6.70 5.63
N ALA A 107 1.45 7.36 5.24
CA ALA A 107 1.47 8.69 4.68
C ALA A 107 1.19 9.76 5.74
N ALA A 108 1.86 10.90 5.64
CA ALA A 108 1.65 12.09 6.45
C ALA A 108 1.44 13.31 5.54
N ARG A 109 0.64 14.27 6.02
CA ARG A 109 0.41 15.55 5.34
C ARG A 109 0.92 16.70 6.18
N LEU A 110 1.40 17.75 5.52
CA LEU A 110 1.81 18.98 6.18
C LEU A 110 0.59 19.68 6.79
N LYS A 111 0.68 20.09 8.06
CA LYS A 111 -0.38 20.85 8.75
C LYS A 111 0.09 22.24 9.18
N GLY A 112 1.37 22.38 9.48
CA GLY A 112 1.98 23.63 9.91
C GLY A 112 3.48 23.65 9.63
N ILE A 113 4.20 24.60 10.23
CA ILE A 113 5.65 24.73 10.04
C ILE A 113 6.35 23.56 10.74
N GLY A 114 6.86 22.59 9.97
CA GLY A 114 7.58 21.44 10.49
C GLY A 114 6.71 20.43 11.28
N GLU A 115 5.38 20.58 11.23
CA GLU A 115 4.43 19.65 11.83
C GLU A 115 3.66 18.93 10.72
N TYR A 116 3.76 17.61 10.75
CA TYR A 116 3.01 16.72 9.88
C TYR A 116 1.95 15.98 10.68
N VAL A 117 0.92 15.52 10.01
CA VAL A 117 -0.12 14.70 10.60
C VAL A 117 -0.32 13.47 9.74
N ASN A 118 -0.31 12.30 10.37
CA ASN A 118 -0.60 11.06 9.68
C ASN A 118 -1.99 11.13 9.02
N VAL A 119 -2.06 10.84 7.72
CA VAL A 119 -3.30 11.03 6.93
C VAL A 119 -4.40 10.07 7.37
N ARG A 120 -4.04 8.91 7.92
CA ARG A 120 -4.97 7.86 8.36
C ARG A 120 -5.40 8.04 9.81
N THR A 121 -4.44 8.18 10.73
CA THR A 121 -4.72 8.18 12.17
C THR A 121 -5.00 9.58 12.72
N GLY A 122 -4.62 10.64 11.99
CA GLY A 122 -4.68 12.00 12.49
C GLY A 122 -3.65 12.30 13.59
N MET A 123 -2.73 11.37 13.86
CA MET A 123 -1.68 11.53 14.86
C MET A 123 -0.68 12.60 14.40
N PRO A 124 -0.34 13.59 15.25
CA PRO A 124 0.71 14.54 14.95
C PRO A 124 2.07 13.83 14.97
N CYS A 125 2.92 14.14 14.00
CA CYS A 125 4.25 13.56 13.84
C CYS A 125 5.23 14.63 13.35
N HIS A 126 6.50 14.45 13.67
CA HIS A 126 7.58 15.33 13.26
C HIS A 126 8.59 14.61 12.37
N LEU A 127 9.28 15.37 11.52
CA LEU A 127 10.43 14.84 10.78
C LEU A 127 11.57 14.56 11.76
N HIS A 128 12.19 13.39 11.65
CA HIS A 128 13.37 13.09 12.44
C HIS A 128 14.54 14.00 12.02
N PRO A 129 15.37 14.52 12.96
CA PRO A 129 16.45 15.46 12.64
C PRO A 129 17.52 14.92 11.68
N THR A 130 17.61 13.60 11.51
CA THR A 130 18.54 12.97 10.57
C THR A 130 18.00 12.86 9.15
N SER A 131 16.73 13.20 8.92
CA SER A 131 16.14 13.18 7.58
C SER A 131 16.71 14.32 6.72
N SER A 132 16.94 14.05 5.45
CA SER A 132 17.35 15.05 4.44
C SER A 132 16.30 16.14 4.24
N LEU A 133 15.02 15.84 4.47
CA LEU A 133 13.95 16.83 4.39
C LEU A 133 13.96 17.81 5.58
N TYR A 134 14.69 17.50 6.66
CA TYR A 134 14.75 18.35 7.84
C TYR A 134 15.66 19.55 7.57
N GLY A 135 15.10 20.77 7.61
CA GLY A 135 15.88 22.02 7.59
C GLY A 135 16.21 22.58 6.20
N MET A 136 15.77 21.97 5.10
CA MET A 136 16.05 22.44 3.73
C MET A 136 15.13 23.56 3.23
N GLY A 137 14.26 24.13 4.06
CA GLY A 137 13.34 25.23 3.70
C GLY A 137 12.21 24.86 2.74
N TYR A 138 12.26 23.68 2.12
CA TYR A 138 11.19 23.08 1.32
C TYR A 138 10.47 22.00 2.13
N ASN A 139 9.17 22.19 2.38
CA ASN A 139 8.33 21.22 3.07
C ASN A 139 7.27 20.70 2.08
N PRO A 140 7.39 19.45 1.60
CA PRO A 140 6.38 18.87 0.71
C PRO A 140 5.04 18.67 1.43
N ASP A 141 3.94 18.88 0.70
CA ASP A 141 2.58 18.76 1.26
C ASP A 141 2.26 17.33 1.75
N TYR A 142 2.76 16.33 1.03
CA TYR A 142 2.58 14.92 1.33
C TYR A 142 3.90 14.17 1.36
N ILE A 143 4.03 13.31 2.36
CA ILE A 143 5.20 12.47 2.57
C ILE A 143 4.78 11.04 2.91
N VAL A 144 5.65 10.10 2.59
CA VAL A 144 5.61 8.73 3.11
C VAL A 144 6.87 8.48 3.94
N TYR A 145 6.73 7.72 5.02
CA TYR A 145 7.82 7.37 5.91
C TYR A 145 7.96 5.84 6.02
N HIS A 146 9.13 5.38 6.44
CA HIS A 146 9.43 3.95 6.61
C HIS A 146 9.14 3.46 8.03
N GLU A 147 9.52 4.25 9.03
CA GLU A 147 9.40 3.92 10.44
C GLU A 147 8.92 5.13 11.24
N LEU A 148 8.15 4.85 12.30
CA LEU A 148 7.70 5.85 13.26
C LEU A 148 8.29 5.51 14.63
N VAL A 149 9.13 6.40 15.15
CA VAL A 149 9.78 6.25 16.45
C VAL A 149 8.96 7.01 17.49
N MET A 150 8.34 6.27 18.41
CA MET A 150 7.57 6.84 19.52
C MET A 150 8.51 7.22 20.68
N THR A 151 8.63 8.51 20.95
CA THR A 151 9.39 9.05 22.10
C THR A 151 8.52 10.06 22.87
N VAL A 152 9.10 11.14 23.39
CA VAL A 152 8.33 12.30 23.89
C VAL A 152 7.55 12.98 22.76
N LYS A 153 8.08 12.90 21.54
CA LYS A 153 7.41 13.27 20.29
C LYS A 153 7.57 12.12 19.30
N GLU A 154 6.58 11.94 18.44
CA GLU A 154 6.58 10.93 17.39
C GLU A 154 7.41 11.43 16.21
N TYR A 155 8.50 10.73 15.90
CA TYR A 155 9.40 11.09 14.81
C TYR A 155 9.33 10.09 13.66
N MET A 156 9.13 10.60 12.45
CA MET A 156 9.15 9.82 11.21
C MET A 156 10.59 9.71 10.70
N GLN A 157 11.02 8.47 10.44
CA GLN A 157 12.33 8.15 9.90
C GLN A 157 12.24 7.66 8.45
N CYS A 158 13.28 7.95 7.68
CA CYS A 158 13.41 7.67 6.25
C CYS A 158 12.18 8.14 5.45
N VAL A 159 12.13 9.44 5.20
CA VAL A 159 10.98 10.12 4.62
C VAL A 159 11.18 10.35 3.13
N THR A 160 10.10 10.38 2.36
CA THR A 160 10.11 10.73 0.93
C THR A 160 8.90 11.56 0.58
N ALA A 161 9.15 12.66 -0.12
CA ALA A 161 8.12 13.51 -0.69
C ALA A 161 7.34 12.74 -1.76
N VAL A 162 6.02 12.83 -1.73
CA VAL A 162 5.13 12.18 -2.72
C VAL A 162 4.03 13.14 -3.14
N ASP A 163 3.45 12.90 -4.31
CA ASP A 163 2.25 13.60 -4.75
C ASP A 163 0.99 12.97 -4.11
N GLY A 164 0.03 13.80 -3.71
CA GLY A 164 -1.28 13.37 -3.24
C GLY A 164 -2.06 12.57 -4.30
N HIS A 165 -1.84 12.84 -5.58
CA HIS A 165 -2.45 12.07 -6.68
C HIS A 165 -1.98 10.61 -6.66
N TRP A 166 -0.68 10.37 -6.38
CA TRP A 166 -0.13 9.01 -6.33
C TRP A 166 -0.69 8.23 -5.15
N LEU A 167 -0.91 8.90 -4.01
CA LEU A 167 -1.55 8.28 -2.85
C LEU A 167 -2.99 7.85 -3.18
N ALA A 168 -3.75 8.68 -3.88
CA ALA A 168 -5.11 8.34 -4.31
C ALA A 168 -5.15 7.22 -5.36
N GLU A 169 -4.22 7.23 -6.32
CA GLU A 169 -4.10 6.21 -7.37
C GLU A 169 -3.71 4.84 -6.79
N LEU A 170 -2.72 4.82 -5.90
CA LEU A 170 -2.12 3.59 -5.36
C LEU A 170 -2.86 3.05 -4.13
N GLY A 171 -3.64 3.90 -3.46
CA GLY A 171 -4.45 3.55 -2.29
C GLY A 171 -5.89 4.06 -2.38
N PRO A 172 -6.67 3.70 -3.42
CA PRO A 172 -8.02 4.25 -3.64
C PRO A 172 -9.01 3.90 -2.52
N MET A 173 -8.76 2.81 -1.80
CA MET A 173 -9.55 2.42 -0.62
C MET A 173 -9.30 3.32 0.60
N PHE A 174 -8.19 4.05 0.62
CA PHE A 174 -7.76 4.88 1.76
C PHE A 174 -7.78 6.37 1.45
N TYR A 175 -7.60 6.74 0.20
CA TYR A 175 -7.42 8.12 -0.22
C TYR A 175 -8.38 8.46 -1.35
N SER A 176 -9.00 9.63 -1.24
CA SER A 176 -9.85 10.21 -2.27
C SER A 176 -9.43 11.65 -2.50
N ILE A 177 -9.23 12.02 -3.76
CA ILE A 177 -8.88 13.39 -4.13
C ILE A 177 -10.15 14.23 -4.00
N LYS A 178 -10.17 15.11 -3.01
CA LYS A 178 -11.19 16.15 -2.94
C LYS A 178 -10.76 17.29 -3.83
N ASP A 179 -11.27 17.33 -5.06
CA ASP A 179 -11.16 18.50 -5.94
C ASP A 179 -11.76 19.72 -5.24
N SER A 180 -10.91 20.57 -4.67
CA SER A 180 -11.31 21.81 -3.98
C SER A 180 -11.98 22.80 -4.93
N THR A 181 -11.75 22.65 -6.23
CA THR A 181 -12.27 23.50 -7.32
C THR A 181 -13.71 23.21 -7.73
N LYS A 182 -14.28 22.06 -7.35
CA LYS A 182 -15.66 21.73 -7.72
C LYS A 182 -16.66 22.29 -6.70
N SER A 183 -17.61 23.08 -7.19
CA SER A 183 -18.69 23.66 -6.38
C SER A 183 -19.45 22.54 -5.63
N ARG A 184 -20.03 22.87 -4.47
CA ARG A 184 -20.87 21.94 -3.69
C ARG A 184 -21.98 21.29 -4.55
N GLN A 185 -22.42 21.99 -5.60
CA GLN A 185 -23.40 21.49 -6.58
C GLN A 185 -22.84 20.40 -7.51
N GLU A 186 -21.61 20.53 -7.99
CA GLU A 186 -20.99 19.50 -8.85
C GLU A 186 -20.71 18.21 -8.07
N ARG A 187 -20.27 18.32 -6.81
CA ARG A 187 -20.11 17.15 -5.93
C ARG A 187 -21.44 16.42 -5.69
N LYS A 188 -22.54 17.17 -5.55
CA LYS A 188 -23.88 16.58 -5.40
C LYS A 188 -24.30 15.84 -6.68
N LYS A 189 -24.02 16.42 -7.84
CA LYS A 189 -24.35 15.85 -9.15
C LYS A 189 -23.59 14.55 -9.41
N ILE A 190 -22.27 14.54 -9.17
CA ILE A 190 -21.44 13.33 -9.31
C ILE A 190 -21.93 12.23 -8.36
N ALA A 191 -22.26 12.55 -7.11
CA ALA A 191 -22.77 11.57 -6.16
C ALA A 191 -24.16 11.03 -6.55
N GLU A 192 -25.02 11.84 -7.16
CA GLU A 192 -26.31 11.41 -7.72
C GLU A 192 -26.10 10.48 -8.94
N ASP A 193 -25.15 10.80 -9.82
CA ASP A 193 -24.81 10.00 -10.99
C ASP A 193 -24.19 8.64 -10.59
N GLU A 194 -23.27 8.62 -9.63
CA GLU A 194 -22.68 7.39 -9.08
C GLU A 194 -23.74 6.51 -8.40
N LYS A 195 -24.67 7.12 -7.66
CA LYS A 195 -25.77 6.39 -7.01
C LYS A 195 -26.74 5.80 -8.04
N SER A 196 -27.08 6.56 -9.09
CA SER A 196 -27.89 6.08 -10.21
C SER A 196 -27.24 4.90 -10.91
N ALA A 197 -25.94 4.99 -11.19
CA ALA A 197 -25.20 3.90 -11.84
C ALA A 197 -25.17 2.62 -10.96
N MET A 198 -24.97 2.78 -9.65
CA MET A 198 -24.99 1.68 -8.69
C MET A 198 -26.39 1.04 -8.57
N GLU A 199 -27.46 1.84 -8.58
CA GLU A 199 -28.84 1.35 -8.55
C GLU A 199 -29.18 0.54 -9.81
N ASP A 200 -28.75 1.01 -11.00
CA ASP A 200 -28.93 0.30 -12.26
C ASP A 200 -28.15 -1.02 -12.29
N GLU A 201 -26.93 -1.02 -11.79
CA GLU A 201 -26.09 -2.23 -11.71
C GLU A 201 -26.67 -3.25 -10.72
N MET A 202 -27.14 -2.80 -9.56
CA MET A 202 -27.83 -3.66 -8.59
C MET A 202 -29.13 -4.24 -9.18
N LYS A 203 -29.90 -3.45 -9.93
CA LYS A 203 -31.11 -3.94 -10.63
C LYS A 203 -30.77 -5.06 -11.62
N ARG A 204 -29.77 -4.83 -12.48
CA ARG A 204 -29.31 -5.85 -13.44
C ARG A 204 -28.83 -7.12 -12.75
N ALA A 205 -28.10 -6.99 -11.65
CA ALA A 205 -27.67 -8.14 -10.85
C ALA A 205 -28.86 -8.89 -10.24
N THR A 206 -29.87 -8.19 -9.71
CA THR A 206 -31.07 -8.83 -9.16
C THR A 206 -31.91 -9.54 -10.21
N ASP A 207 -32.06 -8.96 -11.40
CA ASP A 207 -32.79 -9.59 -12.51
C ASP A 207 -32.05 -10.84 -13.02
N LEU A 208 -30.72 -10.81 -13.07
CA LEU A 208 -29.89 -11.99 -13.39
C LEU A 208 -30.05 -13.11 -12.36
N ILE A 209 -30.06 -12.77 -11.06
CA ILE A 209 -30.26 -13.75 -9.98
C ILE A 209 -31.67 -14.35 -10.08
N ARG A 210 -32.69 -13.53 -10.32
CA ARG A 210 -34.08 -13.98 -10.50
C ARG A 210 -34.20 -14.92 -11.70
N ALA A 211 -33.64 -14.54 -12.85
CA ALA A 211 -33.65 -15.36 -14.07
C ALA A 211 -32.97 -16.72 -13.85
N ARG A 212 -31.82 -16.75 -13.16
CA ARG A 212 -31.14 -18.01 -12.80
C ARG A 212 -31.99 -18.87 -11.88
N LYS A 213 -32.64 -18.27 -10.88
CA LYS A 213 -33.51 -18.99 -9.95
C LYS A 213 -34.72 -19.59 -10.66
N GLU A 214 -35.37 -18.84 -11.55
CA GLU A 214 -36.48 -19.32 -12.36
C GLU A 214 -36.05 -20.45 -13.32
N GLU A 215 -34.85 -20.36 -13.91
CA GLU A 215 -34.31 -21.42 -14.76
C GLU A 215 -34.03 -22.70 -13.95
N GLN A 216 -33.54 -22.54 -12.72
CA GLN A 216 -33.26 -23.63 -11.80
C GLN A 216 -34.55 -24.30 -11.32
N GLU A 217 -35.56 -23.51 -10.94
CA GLU A 217 -36.90 -24.00 -10.57
C GLU A 217 -37.59 -24.71 -11.76
N LYS A 218 -37.46 -24.19 -12.99
CA LYS A 218 -37.96 -24.87 -14.20
C LYS A 218 -37.25 -26.19 -14.47
N LYS A 219 -35.92 -26.25 -14.27
CA LYS A 219 -35.14 -27.48 -14.40
C LYS A 219 -35.54 -28.50 -13.34
N GLU A 220 -35.74 -28.07 -12.09
CA GLU A 220 -36.23 -28.91 -10.99
C GLU A 220 -37.65 -29.42 -11.24
N ALA A 221 -38.57 -28.54 -11.66
CA ALA A 221 -39.94 -28.93 -12.01
C ALA A 221 -39.99 -29.90 -13.20
N ALA A 222 -39.17 -29.69 -14.23
CA ALA A 222 -39.04 -30.61 -15.36
C ALA A 222 -38.42 -31.96 -14.94
N TYR A 223 -37.47 -31.95 -14.02
CA TYR A 223 -36.89 -33.16 -13.43
C TYR A 223 -37.90 -33.95 -12.59
N ILE A 224 -38.70 -33.27 -11.76
CA ILE A 224 -39.79 -33.87 -10.96
C ILE A 224 -40.85 -34.47 -11.89
N LYS A 225 -41.28 -33.73 -12.92
CA LYS A 225 -42.26 -34.20 -13.92
C LYS A 225 -41.76 -35.39 -14.74
N ARG A 226 -40.46 -35.49 -15.02
CA ARG A 226 -39.85 -36.68 -15.65
C ARG A 226 -39.75 -37.89 -14.71
N ARG A 227 -39.75 -37.69 -13.38
CA ARG A 227 -39.75 -38.76 -12.38
C ARG A 227 -41.15 -39.30 -12.05
N GLU A 228 -42.23 -38.61 -12.44
CA GLU A 228 -43.58 -39.18 -12.44
C GLU A 228 -43.68 -40.26 -13.55
N ILE A 229 -43.25 -41.46 -13.22
CA ILE A 229 -43.49 -42.66 -14.02
C ILE A 229 -44.97 -43.02 -13.87
N ALA A 230 -45.73 -42.97 -14.96
CA ALA A 230 -47.11 -43.41 -15.01
C ALA A 230 -47.17 -44.95 -14.81
N THR A 231 -47.63 -45.39 -13.64
CA THR A 231 -47.99 -46.80 -13.41
C THR A 231 -49.34 -47.08 -14.08
N PRO A 232 -49.43 -47.96 -15.08
CA PRO A 232 -50.72 -48.29 -15.68
C PRO A 232 -51.56 -49.09 -14.66
N GLY A 233 -52.76 -48.59 -14.34
CA GLY A 233 -53.77 -49.32 -13.57
C GLY A 233 -53.81 -49.01 -12.07
N ARG A 234 -54.25 -47.81 -11.67
CA ARG A 234 -54.81 -47.59 -10.32
C ARG A 234 -55.71 -46.35 -10.28
N SER A 235 -57.00 -46.55 -10.07
CA SER A 235 -57.99 -45.49 -9.82
C SER A 235 -58.16 -45.28 -8.31
N GLU A 236 -57.92 -44.04 -7.88
CA GLU A 236 -58.15 -43.42 -6.56
C GLU A 236 -57.11 -43.61 -5.44
N PRO A 237 -56.58 -42.51 -4.86
CA PRO A 237 -55.76 -42.52 -3.65
C PRO A 237 -56.62 -42.36 -2.38
N SER A 238 -56.82 -43.44 -1.63
CA SER A 238 -57.33 -43.38 -0.24
C SER A 238 -56.17 -43.23 0.75
N THR A 239 -56.21 -42.20 1.60
CA THR A 239 -55.32 -42.03 2.74
C THR A 239 -55.64 -43.03 3.86
N PRO A 240 -54.65 -43.53 4.65
CA PRO A 240 -54.92 -44.50 5.71
C PRO A 240 -55.59 -43.82 6.92
N ARG A 241 -56.79 -44.26 7.29
CA ARG A 241 -57.46 -43.92 8.56
C ARG A 241 -56.94 -44.80 9.70
N ARG A 242 -56.05 -44.27 10.54
CA ARG A 242 -56.03 -44.40 12.03
C ARG A 242 -54.65 -44.11 12.61
N THR A 243 -54.57 -43.10 13.47
CA THR A 243 -53.59 -43.02 14.55
C THR A 243 -54.18 -43.69 15.80
N PRO A 244 -53.45 -44.56 16.53
CA PRO A 244 -53.93 -45.10 17.80
C PRO A 244 -53.75 -44.07 18.94
N ALA A 245 -54.75 -43.98 19.80
CA ALA A 245 -54.79 -43.08 20.96
C ALA A 245 -53.90 -43.58 22.11
N LYS A 246 -53.15 -42.67 22.74
CA LYS A 246 -52.43 -42.89 24.00
C LYS A 246 -53.42 -42.94 25.17
N PHE A 247 -53.22 -43.92 26.06
CA PHE A 247 -53.93 -44.05 27.34
C PHE A 247 -53.14 -43.36 28.48
N GLY A 248 -53.83 -42.50 29.26
CA GLY A 248 -53.49 -42.05 30.62
C GLY A 248 -52.54 -40.85 30.74
N ILE A 249 -52.75 -39.85 31.61
CA ILE A 249 -53.83 -39.46 32.54
C ILE A 249 -54.01 -37.95 32.38
#